data_AF-A0A316PM50-F1
#
_entry.id   AF-A0A316PM50-F1
#
_cell.length_a   1.000
_cell.length_b   1.000
_cell.length_c   1.000
_cell.angle_alpha   90.00
_cell.angle_beta   90.00
_cell.angle_gamma   90.00
#
_symmetry.space_group_name_H-M   'P 1'
#
loop_
_entity.id
_entity.type
_entity.pdbx_description
1 polymer ?
#
loop_
_entity_poly.entity_id
_entity_poly.type
_entity_poly.pdbx_seq_one_letter_code
_entity_poly.pdbx_strand_id
1 'polypeptide(L)'
;MMLFCFGVLGIAAVRLISRRVQFGAHTTLLLFIFSFYTCLIFLPGMHERYGMAVLVLLVVHTAATGRLAPLTACMAATDTMIYIPFLLQGAMPVSMSTLSVFNIALYGAFCFAFLRELRVESAPPVQI
;
A
#
# COMPACT_ATOMS: atom_id res chain seq x y z
N MET A 1 12.84 0.86 -14.39
CA MET A 1 11.92 0.68 -13.25
C MET A 1 10.56 1.35 -13.45
N MET A 2 10.48 2.59 -13.99
CA MET A 2 9.21 3.24 -14.34
C MET A 2 8.28 2.40 -15.23
N LEU A 3 8.80 1.73 -16.28
CA LEU A 3 8.00 0.85 -17.14
C LEU A 3 7.35 -0.32 -16.38
N PHE A 4 8.01 -0.83 -15.34
CA PHE A 4 7.47 -1.90 -14.51
C PHE A 4 6.33 -1.38 -13.62
N CYS A 5 6.48 -0.17 -13.07
CA CYS A 5 5.44 0.52 -12.32
C CYS A 5 4.19 0.77 -13.17
N PHE A 6 4.38 1.26 -14.41
CA PHE A 6 3.28 1.43 -15.37
C PHE A 6 2.67 0.09 -15.79
N GLY A 7 3.46 -0.98 -15.92
CA GLY A 7 2.96 -2.32 -16.19
C GLY A 7 2.06 -2.84 -15.07
N VAL A 8 2.51 -2.76 -13.82
CA VAL A 8 1.73 -3.23 -12.65
C VAL A 8 0.45 -2.41 -12.47
N LEU A 9 0.53 -1.07 -12.53
CA LEU A 9 -0.63 -0.18 -12.43
C LEU A 9 -1.58 -0.35 -13.62
N GLY A 10 -1.03 -0.49 -14.82
CA GLY A 10 -1.79 -0.73 -16.05
C GLY A 10 -2.55 -2.04 -16.03
N ILE A 11 -1.91 -3.14 -15.61
CA ILE A 11 -2.57 -4.45 -15.44
C ILE A 11 -3.66 -4.35 -14.37
N ALA A 12 -3.40 -3.68 -13.25
CA ALA A 12 -4.41 -3.47 -12.21
C ALA A 12 -5.61 -2.67 -12.73
N ALA A 13 -5.37 -1.58 -13.45
CA ALA A 13 -6.40 -0.73 -14.05
C ALA A 13 -7.23 -1.48 -15.10
N VAL A 14 -6.58 -2.21 -16.03
CA VAL A 14 -7.27 -3.04 -17.03
C VAL A 14 -8.13 -4.10 -16.35
N ARG A 15 -7.62 -4.77 -15.31
CA ARG A 15 -8.36 -5.80 -14.58
C ARG A 15 -9.58 -5.24 -13.85
N LEU A 16 -9.49 -4.03 -13.31
CA LEU A 16 -10.59 -3.31 -12.66
C LEU A 16 -11.68 -2.91 -13.65
N ILE A 17 -11.27 -2.38 -14.82
CA ILE A 17 -12.19 -2.00 -15.90
C ILE A 17 -12.90 -3.24 -16.46
N SER A 18 -12.16 -4.33 -16.73
CA SER A 18 -12.72 -5.59 -17.24
C SER A 18 -13.72 -6.23 -16.27
N ARG A 19 -13.60 -5.98 -14.96
CA ARG A 19 -14.51 -6.53 -13.95
C ARG A 19 -15.69 -5.63 -13.60
N ARG A 20 -15.86 -4.47 -14.25
CA ARG A 20 -16.96 -3.53 -13.97
C ARG A 20 -17.10 -3.23 -12.47
N VAL A 21 -15.98 -3.18 -11.73
CA VAL A 21 -16.00 -2.97 -10.28
C VAL A 21 -16.65 -1.62 -10.02
N GLN A 22 -17.67 -1.58 -9.14
CA GLN A 22 -18.25 -0.31 -8.74
C GLN A 22 -17.25 0.42 -7.84
N PHE A 23 -16.87 1.62 -8.27
CA PHE A 23 -15.98 2.49 -7.50
C PHE A 23 -16.78 3.16 -6.39
N GLY A 24 -16.87 2.49 -5.24
CA GLY A 24 -17.27 3.13 -3.99
C GLY A 24 -16.15 4.00 -3.43
N ALA A 25 -16.46 4.79 -2.40
CA ALA A 25 -15.46 5.61 -1.70
C ALA A 25 -14.31 4.75 -1.13
N HIS A 26 -14.63 3.57 -0.58
CA HIS A 26 -13.65 2.64 -0.04
C HIS A 26 -12.72 2.05 -1.11
N THR A 27 -13.30 1.56 -2.22
CA THR A 27 -12.53 0.97 -3.33
C THR A 27 -11.63 2.00 -3.98
N THR A 28 -12.11 3.24 -4.14
CA THR A 28 -11.32 4.35 -4.68
C THR A 28 -10.13 4.68 -3.78
N LEU A 29 -10.34 4.75 -2.47
CA LEU A 29 -9.28 5.03 -1.49
C LEU A 29 -8.22 3.90 -1.47
N LEU A 30 -8.64 2.64 -1.52
CA LEU A 30 -7.74 1.48 -1.67
C LEU A 30 -6.89 1.54 -2.94
N LEU A 31 -7.49 1.99 -4.05
CA LEU A 31 -6.82 2.14 -5.34
C LEU A 31 -5.76 3.27 -5.30
N PHE A 32 -6.05 4.37 -4.61
CA PHE A 32 -5.08 5.42 -4.36
C PHE A 32 -3.90 4.92 -3.52
N ILE A 33 -4.17 4.21 -2.42
CA ILE A 33 -3.12 3.61 -1.58
C ILE A 33 -2.27 2.66 -2.42
N PHE A 34 -2.90 1.76 -3.18
CA PHE A 34 -2.20 0.84 -4.06
C PHE A 34 -1.29 1.59 -5.03
N SER A 35 -1.82 2.63 -5.69
CA SER A 35 -1.07 3.41 -6.67
C SER A 35 0.16 4.09 -6.07
N PHE A 36 -0.01 4.80 -4.94
CA PHE A 36 1.11 5.44 -4.27
C PHE A 36 2.12 4.45 -3.71
N TYR A 37 1.66 3.32 -3.16
CA TYR A 37 2.55 2.30 -2.61
C TYR A 37 3.35 1.58 -3.71
N THR A 38 2.74 1.28 -4.86
CA THR A 38 3.46 0.77 -6.03
C THR A 38 4.53 1.75 -6.50
N CYS A 39 4.20 3.05 -6.60
CA CYS A 39 5.17 4.08 -6.93
C CYS A 39 6.32 4.14 -5.92
N LEU A 40 6.02 3.99 -4.64
CA LEU A 40 6.99 4.08 -3.56
C LEU A 40 8.00 2.91 -3.58
N ILE A 41 7.57 1.71 -3.97
CA ILE A 41 8.46 0.53 -4.10
C ILE A 41 9.30 0.57 -5.38
N PHE A 42 8.73 1.03 -6.51
CA PHE A 42 9.40 0.93 -7.82
C PHE A 42 10.11 2.21 -8.27
N LEU A 43 9.82 3.37 -7.69
CA LEU A 43 10.55 4.61 -7.97
C LEU A 43 11.52 4.96 -6.83
N PRO A 44 12.82 5.05 -7.11
CA PRO A 44 13.81 5.47 -6.12
C PRO A 44 13.58 6.93 -5.69
N GLY A 45 13.83 7.23 -4.42
CA GLY A 45 13.69 8.59 -3.85
C GLY A 45 12.26 9.03 -3.51
N MET A 46 11.25 8.17 -3.77
CA MET A 46 9.86 8.48 -3.46
C MET A 46 9.46 8.19 -2.01
N HIS A 47 10.26 7.39 -1.29
CA HIS A 47 10.02 7.06 0.13
C HIS A 47 9.88 8.30 1.01
N GLU A 48 10.72 9.32 0.81
CA GLU A 48 10.69 10.54 1.62
C GLU A 48 9.46 11.43 1.34
N ARG A 49 8.94 11.40 0.11
CA ARG A 49 7.83 12.27 -0.32
C ARG A 49 6.47 11.60 -0.20
N TYR A 50 6.40 10.31 -0.51
CA TYR A 50 5.16 9.55 -0.61
C TYR A 50 4.97 8.56 0.54
N GLY A 51 5.99 8.29 1.37
CA GLY A 51 5.86 7.41 2.55
C GLY A 51 4.78 7.87 3.50
N MET A 52 4.84 9.12 3.92
CA MET A 52 3.82 9.71 4.79
C MET A 52 2.44 9.75 4.12
N ALA A 53 2.37 9.99 2.81
CA ALA A 53 1.09 10.00 2.10
C ALA A 53 0.43 8.61 2.11
N VAL A 54 1.20 7.55 1.84
CA VAL A 54 0.71 6.16 1.91
C VAL A 54 0.29 5.81 3.33
N LEU A 55 1.10 6.16 4.33
CA LEU A 55 0.78 5.88 5.74
C LEU A 55 -0.50 6.57 6.18
N VAL A 56 -0.67 7.86 5.87
CA VAL A 56 -1.88 8.63 6.22
C VAL A 56 -3.11 8.02 5.56
N LEU A 57 -3.05 7.71 4.27
CA LEU A 57 -4.18 7.09 3.56
C LEU A 57 -4.52 5.72 4.16
N LEU A 58 -3.51 4.92 4.51
CA LEU A 58 -3.70 3.61 5.13
C LEU A 58 -4.31 3.73 6.54
N VAL A 59 -3.88 4.71 7.33
CA VAL A 59 -4.48 5.04 8.64
C VAL A 59 -5.93 5.46 8.49
N VAL A 60 -6.24 6.35 7.54
CA VAL A 60 -7.63 6.78 7.27
C VAL A 60 -8.49 5.58 6.84
N HIS A 61 -7.98 4.72 5.96
CA HIS A 61 -8.67 3.49 5.56
C HIS A 61 -8.95 2.59 6.77
N THR A 62 -7.94 2.40 7.62
CA THR A 62 -8.03 1.55 8.82
C THR A 62 -9.01 2.12 9.83
N ALA A 63 -9.01 3.43 10.04
CA ALA A 63 -9.95 4.10 10.93
C ALA A 63 -11.39 4.00 10.43
N ALA A 64 -11.60 4.06 9.11
CA ALA A 64 -12.93 3.97 8.51
C ALA A 64 -13.51 2.54 8.46
N THR A 65 -12.66 1.52 8.33
CA THR A 65 -13.12 0.13 8.09
C THR A 65 -12.76 -0.86 9.21
N GLY A 66 -11.82 -0.51 10.09
CA GLY A 66 -11.20 -1.42 11.06
C GLY A 66 -10.34 -2.53 10.44
N ARG A 67 -10.23 -2.58 9.10
CA ARG A 67 -9.47 -3.59 8.36
C ARG A 67 -8.06 -3.10 8.08
N LEU A 68 -7.13 -4.03 7.86
CA LEU A 68 -5.70 -3.76 7.58
C LEU A 68 -4.91 -3.13 8.75
N ALA A 69 -5.47 -3.04 9.96
CA ALA A 69 -4.78 -2.56 11.16
C ALA A 69 -3.37 -3.14 11.40
N PRO A 70 -3.12 -4.46 11.27
CA PRO A 70 -1.77 -4.98 11.44
C PRO A 70 -0.81 -4.46 10.36
N LEU A 71 -1.29 -4.25 9.14
CA LEU A 71 -0.49 -3.76 8.02
C LEU A 71 -0.11 -2.29 8.22
N THR A 72 -1.06 -1.48 8.72
CA THR A 72 -0.86 -0.08 9.09
C THR A 72 0.12 0.07 10.25
N ALA A 73 -0.01 -0.78 11.29
CA ALA A 73 0.92 -0.79 12.41
C ALA A 73 2.34 -1.16 11.96
N CYS A 74 2.50 -2.16 11.08
CA CYS A 74 3.80 -2.52 10.53
C CYS A 74 4.42 -1.40 9.70
N MET A 75 3.66 -0.74 8.81
CA MET A 75 4.18 0.41 8.05
C MET A 75 4.57 1.57 8.98
N ALA A 76 3.73 1.90 9.96
CA ALA A 76 4.04 2.94 10.94
C ALA A 76 5.32 2.63 11.73
N ALA A 77 5.51 1.37 12.15
CA ALA A 77 6.72 0.94 12.84
C ALA A 77 7.96 1.05 11.94
N THR A 78 7.83 0.71 10.66
CA THR A 78 8.91 0.79 9.67
C THR A 78 9.34 2.24 9.45
N ASP A 79 8.37 3.15 9.24
CA ASP A 79 8.64 4.58 9.08
C ASP A 79 9.23 5.19 10.35
N THR A 80 8.73 4.80 11.52
CA THR A 80 9.28 5.27 12.81
C THR A 80 10.72 4.80 13.01
N MET A 81 11.05 3.56 12.64
CA MET A 81 12.42 3.04 12.71
C MET A 81 13.40 3.76 11.77
N ILE A 82 12.91 4.33 10.67
CA ILE A 82 13.71 5.15 9.75
C ILE A 82 13.86 6.57 10.30
N TYR A 83 12.81 7.13 10.90
CA TYR A 83 12.76 8.53 11.35
C TYR A 83 13.49 8.78 12.67
N ILE A 84 13.44 7.84 13.63
CA ILE A 84 14.15 7.93 14.92
C ILE A 84 15.66 8.18 14.77
N PRO A 85 16.43 7.37 14.01
CA PRO A 85 17.86 7.58 13.85
C PRO A 85 18.18 8.87 13.09
N PHE A 86 17.28 9.31 12.19
CA PHE A 86 17.41 10.61 11.52
C PHE A 86 17.30 11.79 12.50
N LEU A 87 16.35 11.75 13.44
CA LEU A 87 16.17 12.80 14.46
C LEU A 87 17.24 12.78 15.54
N LEU A 88 17.65 11.59 16.00
CA LEU A 88 18.61 11.46 17.10
C LEU A 88 20.08 11.47 16.65
N GLN A 89 20.36 11.67 15.35
CA GLN A 89 21.70 11.56 14.76
C GLN A 89 22.43 10.26 15.19
N GLY A 90 21.66 9.21 15.44
CA GLY A 90 22.13 7.94 15.96
C GLY A 90 22.40 6.94 14.84
N ALA A 91 23.17 5.89 15.15
CA ALA A 91 23.34 4.78 14.22
C ALA A 91 21.98 4.13 13.91
N MET A 92 21.75 3.77 12.65
CA MET A 92 20.57 3.02 12.25
C MET A 92 20.54 1.69 13.04
N PRO A 93 19.48 1.40 13.81
CA PRO A 93 19.40 0.19 14.62
C PRO A 93 19.23 -1.07 13.75
N VAL A 94 18.83 -0.92 12.49
CA VAL A 94 18.55 -2.00 11.55
C VAL A 94 19.19 -1.68 10.18
N SER A 95 19.76 -2.69 9.53
CA SER A 95 20.34 -2.52 8.19
C SER A 95 19.28 -2.10 7.16
N MET A 96 19.64 -1.20 6.24
CA MET A 96 18.73 -0.77 5.16
C MET A 96 18.24 -1.96 4.32
N SER A 97 19.09 -2.96 4.08
CA SER A 97 18.72 -4.17 3.34
C SER A 97 17.57 -4.93 3.99
N THR A 98 17.59 -5.06 5.33
CA THR A 98 16.51 -5.72 6.08
C THR A 98 15.20 -4.93 5.98
N LEU A 99 15.27 -3.60 6.10
CA LEU A 99 14.11 -2.72 5.97
C LEU A 99 13.50 -2.80 4.56
N SER A 100 14.32 -2.84 3.50
CA SER A 100 13.84 -2.98 2.13
C SER A 100 13.14 -4.31 1.88
N VAL A 101 13.70 -5.43 2.35
CA VAL A 101 13.06 -6.76 2.23
C VAL A 101 11.72 -6.78 2.97
N PHE A 102 11.66 -6.19 4.15
CA PHE A 102 10.42 -6.08 4.92
C PHE A 102 9.36 -5.23 4.21
N ASN A 103 9.75 -4.09 3.63
CA ASN A 103 8.83 -3.22 2.88
C ASN A 103 8.26 -3.92 1.63
N ILE A 104 9.09 -4.69 0.91
CA ILE A 104 8.63 -5.50 -0.24
C ILE A 104 7.63 -6.58 0.23
N ALA A 105 7.89 -7.24 1.37
CA ALA A 105 6.98 -8.23 1.93
C ALA A 105 5.63 -7.60 2.34
N LEU A 106 5.65 -6.42 2.97
CA LEU A 106 4.44 -5.66 3.30
C LEU A 106 3.66 -5.24 2.06
N TYR A 107 4.34 -4.80 1.00
CA TYR A 107 3.71 -4.48 -0.27
C TYR A 107 3.04 -5.72 -0.89
N GLY A 108 3.68 -6.88 -0.84
CA GLY A 108 3.08 -8.15 -1.27
C GLY A 108 1.82 -8.52 -0.48
N ALA A 109 1.87 -8.39 0.86
CA ALA A 109 0.72 -8.61 1.72
C ALA A 109 -0.43 -7.63 1.42
N PHE A 110 -0.10 -6.36 1.18
CA PHE A 110 -1.08 -5.34 0.79
C PHE A 110 -1.71 -5.67 -0.57
N CYS A 111 -0.92 -6.07 -1.57
CA CYS A 111 -1.44 -6.50 -2.88
C CYS A 111 -2.41 -7.67 -2.74
N PHE A 112 -2.09 -8.66 -1.90
CA PHE A 112 -2.97 -9.79 -1.64
C PHE A 112 -4.27 -9.36 -0.97
N ALA A 113 -4.19 -8.48 0.03
CA ALA A 113 -5.38 -7.96 0.71
C ALA A 113 -6.24 -7.09 -0.23
N PHE A 114 -5.62 -6.26 -1.06
CA PHE A 114 -6.29 -5.46 -2.10
C PHE A 114 -7.05 -6.35 -3.09
N LEU A 115 -6.41 -7.42 -3.61
CA LEU A 115 -7.06 -8.38 -4.50
C LEU A 115 -8.19 -9.14 -3.82
N ARG A 116 -8.07 -9.44 -2.52
CA ARG A 116 -9.10 -10.10 -1.72
C ARG A 116 -10.31 -9.19 -1.54
N GLU A 117 -10.11 -7.93 -1.15
CA GLU A 117 -11.20 -6.95 -1.01
C GLU A 117 -11.91 -6.70 -2.34
N LEU A 118 -11.16 -6.56 -3.44
CA LEU A 118 -11.75 -6.46 -4.78
C LEU A 118 -12.55 -7.69 -5.17
N ARG A 119 -12.15 -8.89 -4.76
CA ARG A 119 -12.92 -10.12 -5.02
C ARG A 119 -14.23 -10.12 -4.25
N VAL A 120 -14.22 -9.74 -2.97
CA VAL A 120 -15.41 -9.68 -2.12
C VAL A 120 -16.43 -8.71 -2.70
N GLU A 121 -16.00 -7.53 -3.15
CA GLU A 121 -16.88 -6.52 -3.74
C GLU A 121 -17.40 -6.92 -5.14
N SER A 122 -16.64 -7.73 -5.88
CA SER A 122 -17.02 -8.23 -7.21
C SER A 122 -17.89 -9.50 -7.19
N ALA A 123 -18.18 -10.06 -6.00
CA ALA A 123 -19.11 -11.17 -5.89
C ALA A 123 -20.53 -10.65 -6.20
N PRO A 124 -21.27 -11.26 -7.15
CA PRO A 124 -22.62 -10.81 -7.45
C PRO A 124 -23.48 -10.89 -6.18
N PRO A 125 -24.45 -9.97 -5.98
CA PRO A 125 -25.43 -10.14 -4.91
C PRO A 125 -26.10 -11.49 -5.12
N VAL A 126 -26.01 -12.36 -4.11
CA VAL A 126 -26.83 -13.56 -4.05
C VAL A 126 -28.28 -13.06 -4.07
N GLN A 127 -28.94 -13.23 -5.21
CA GLN A 127 -30.37 -13.03 -5.33
C GLN A 127 -31.04 -14.06 -4.41
N ILE A 128 -31.60 -13.58 -3.30
CA ILE A 128 -32.57 -14.31 -2.48
C ILE A 128 -33.95 -13.81 -2.89
#